data_AF-K8E3N1-F1
#
_entry.id   AF-K8E3N1-F1
#
_cell.length_a   1.000
_cell.length_b   1.000
_cell.length_c   1.000
_cell.angle_alpha   90.00
_cell.angle_beta   90.00
_cell.angle_gamma   90.00
#
_symmetry.space_group_name_H-M   'P 1'
#
loop_
_entity.id
_entity.type
_entity.pdbx_description
1 polymer ?
#
loop_
_entity_poly.entity_id
_entity_poly.type
_entity_poly.pdbx_seq_one_letter_code
_entity_poly.pdbx_strand_id
1 'polypeptide(L)'
;MRNYYFLEYGSDKCIAVVENDLRERYDLEFNKHGDCIVGDCMNYSGKYADQMLIKENYFGKDWQYPEHKEYKTVIAISFIEGKNKNKIQKCNTIKDWFAGMEHVHLLKEETVVG
;
A
#
# COMPACT_ATOMS: atom_id res chain seq x y z
N MET A 1 -12.99 18.72 -11.38
CA MET A 1 -11.60 18.32 -11.07
C MET A 1 -11.62 16.97 -10.39
N ARG A 2 -11.02 15.99 -11.04
CA ARG A 2 -10.96 14.61 -10.54
C ARG A 2 -9.61 14.45 -9.86
N ASN A 3 -9.61 14.24 -8.55
CA ASN A 3 -8.37 14.08 -7.81
C ASN A 3 -8.04 12.60 -7.69
N TYR A 4 -6.77 12.26 -7.88
CA TYR A 4 -6.20 10.94 -7.62
C TYR A 4 -5.36 11.05 -6.36
N TYR A 5 -5.57 10.14 -5.42
CA TYR A 5 -4.79 10.10 -4.18
C TYR A 5 -3.93 8.85 -4.17
N PHE A 6 -2.68 9.02 -3.80
CA PHE A 6 -1.70 7.94 -3.69
C PHE A 6 -1.04 8.01 -2.31
N LEU A 7 -0.94 6.86 -1.66
CA LEU A 7 -0.20 6.69 -0.42
C LEU A 7 0.81 5.58 -0.59
N GLU A 8 2.03 5.80 -0.11
CA GLU A 8 3.09 4.82 -0.10
C GLU A 8 3.65 4.69 1.30
N TYR A 9 3.71 3.45 1.78
CA TYR A 9 4.23 3.12 3.09
C TYR A 9 5.35 2.10 2.99
N GLY A 10 6.30 2.20 3.91
CA GLY A 10 7.40 1.27 4.08
C GLY A 10 7.21 0.46 5.36
N SER A 11 7.57 -0.81 5.31
CA SER A 11 7.55 -1.70 6.47
C SER A 11 8.86 -2.46 6.62
N ASP A 12 9.35 -2.59 7.85
CA ASP A 12 10.53 -3.38 8.19
C ASP A 12 10.24 -4.89 8.20
N LYS A 13 8.96 -5.27 8.10
CA LYS A 13 8.49 -6.66 8.02
C LYS A 13 8.40 -7.15 6.58
N CYS A 14 8.36 -8.47 6.41
CA CYS A 14 8.15 -9.10 5.10
C CYS A 14 6.68 -9.05 4.68
N ILE A 15 6.41 -9.20 3.37
CA ILE A 15 5.06 -9.16 2.77
C ILE A 15 4.06 -10.03 3.54
N ALA A 16 4.42 -11.28 3.87
CA ALA A 16 3.51 -12.20 4.55
C ALA A 16 3.06 -11.70 5.94
N VAL A 17 3.92 -10.99 6.67
CA VAL A 17 3.56 -10.44 7.99
C VAL A 17 2.62 -9.26 7.82
N VAL A 18 2.94 -8.36 6.89
CA VAL A 18 2.11 -7.19 6.58
C VAL A 18 0.73 -7.63 6.08
N GLU A 19 0.70 -8.59 5.17
CA GLU A 19 -0.54 -9.14 4.62
C GLU A 19 -1.37 -9.85 5.69
N ASN A 20 -0.75 -10.67 6.55
CA ASN A 20 -1.49 -11.33 7.63
C ASN A 20 -2.07 -10.33 8.64
N ASP A 21 -1.31 -9.31 9.05
CA ASP A 21 -1.81 -8.27 9.95
C ASP A 21 -2.99 -7.51 9.33
N LEU A 22 -2.93 -7.20 8.04
CA LEU A 22 -4.01 -6.51 7.34
C LEU A 22 -5.24 -7.40 7.17
N ARG A 23 -5.05 -8.70 6.92
CA ARG A 23 -6.13 -9.67 6.85
C ARG A 23 -6.79 -9.87 8.21
N GLU A 24 -6.03 -10.10 9.27
CA GLU A 24 -6.56 -10.38 10.61
C GLU A 24 -7.22 -9.17 11.27
N ARG A 25 -6.65 -7.97 11.11
CA ARG A 25 -7.18 -6.77 11.77
C ARG A 25 -8.34 -6.12 11.02
N TYR A 26 -8.34 -6.20 9.69
CA TYR A 26 -9.24 -5.41 8.84
C TYR A 26 -10.05 -6.25 7.84
N ASP A 27 -9.96 -7.58 7.92
CA ASP A 27 -10.73 -8.51 7.08
C ASP A 27 -10.52 -8.25 5.58
N LEU A 28 -9.26 -8.03 5.19
CA LEU A 28 -8.88 -7.75 3.81
C LEU A 28 -8.47 -9.03 3.07
N GLU A 29 -9.09 -9.27 1.92
CA GLU A 29 -8.73 -10.37 1.02
C GLU A 29 -7.74 -9.90 -0.05
N PHE A 30 -6.48 -10.33 0.09
CA PHE A 30 -5.44 -10.08 -0.90
C PHE A 30 -5.38 -11.21 -1.93
N ASN A 31 -5.26 -10.81 -3.20
CA ASN A 31 -4.92 -11.70 -4.29
C ASN A 31 -3.42 -11.75 -4.46
N LYS A 32 -2.83 -12.94 -4.35
CA LYS A 32 -1.41 -13.14 -4.64
C LYS A 32 -1.18 -12.99 -6.14
N HIS A 33 -0.29 -12.07 -6.51
CA HIS A 33 0.19 -11.91 -7.87
C HIS A 33 1.71 -12.12 -7.86
N GLY A 34 2.15 -13.34 -8.14
CA GLY A 34 3.57 -13.63 -8.34
C GLY A 34 3.88 -13.47 -9.81
N ASP A 35 4.50 -12.35 -10.18
CA ASP A 35 4.94 -12.12 -11.55
C ASP A 35 6.46 -12.18 -11.59
N CYS A 36 7.03 -12.96 -12.50
CA CYS A 36 8.48 -13.22 -12.58
C CYS A 36 9.33 -11.95 -12.75
N ILE A 37 8.68 -10.84 -13.10
CA ILE A 37 9.27 -9.53 -13.40
C ILE A 37 9.22 -8.58 -12.18
N VAL A 38 8.29 -8.78 -11.24
CA VAL A 38 8.04 -7.85 -10.12
C VAL A 38 8.24 -8.50 -8.74
N GLY A 39 8.30 -9.85 -8.71
CA GLY A 39 8.44 -10.63 -7.49
C GLY A 39 7.10 -11.08 -6.92
N ASP A 40 7.14 -11.69 -5.74
CA ASP A 40 5.93 -11.98 -4.99
C ASP A 40 5.32 -10.63 -4.58
N CYS A 41 4.11 -10.33 -5.07
CA CYS A 41 3.35 -9.18 -4.61
C CYS A 41 1.91 -9.58 -4.26
N MET A 42 1.31 -8.83 -3.35
CA MET A 42 -0.07 -9.02 -2.91
C MET A 42 -0.87 -7.80 -3.34
N ASN A 43 -2.00 -8.04 -4.00
CA ASN A 43 -2.88 -6.98 -4.47
C ASN A 43 -4.25 -7.07 -3.80
N TYR A 44 -4.74 -5.96 -3.29
CA TYR A 44 -6.10 -5.79 -2.80
C TYR A 44 -6.82 -4.71 -3.62
N SER A 45 -8.06 -5.00 -4.00
CA SER A 45 -8.97 -4.01 -4.58
C SER A 45 -10.34 -4.20 -3.95
N GLY A 46 -10.98 -3.12 -3.51
CA GLY A 46 -12.28 -3.26 -2.87
C GLY A 46 -12.80 -2.00 -2.19
N LYS A 47 -13.53 -2.23 -1.10
CA LYS A 47 -14.27 -1.18 -0.38
C LYS A 47 -13.35 -0.07 0.12
N TYR A 48 -12.16 -0.41 0.59
CA TYR A 48 -11.29 0.51 1.32
C TYR A 48 -10.25 1.20 0.44
N ALA A 49 -9.88 0.62 -0.70
CA ALA A 49 -8.96 1.20 -1.67
C ALA A 49 -9.32 0.68 -3.06
N ASP A 50 -9.11 1.50 -4.09
CA ASP A 50 -9.33 1.02 -5.46
C ASP A 50 -8.24 0.02 -5.84
N GLN A 51 -7.01 0.28 -5.38
CA GLN A 51 -5.92 -0.69 -5.44
C GLN A 51 -4.96 -0.49 -4.26
N MET A 52 -4.48 -1.58 -3.68
CA MET A 52 -3.41 -1.63 -2.67
C MET A 52 -2.46 -2.75 -3.05
N LEU A 53 -1.19 -2.42 -3.27
CA LEU A 53 -0.15 -3.32 -3.69
C LEU A 53 0.91 -3.42 -2.60
N ILE A 54 1.15 -4.63 -2.09
CA ILE A 54 2.21 -4.95 -1.12
C ILE A 54 3.30 -5.72 -1.88
N LYS A 55 4.53 -5.22 -1.87
CA LYS A 55 5.63 -5.75 -2.67
C LYS A 55 6.96 -5.59 -1.93
N GLU A 56 7.96 -6.36 -2.34
CA GLU A 56 9.30 -6.24 -1.77
C GLU A 56 9.94 -4.93 -2.22
N ASN A 57 10.64 -4.25 -1.31
CA ASN A 57 11.39 -3.04 -1.64
C ASN A 57 12.63 -3.39 -2.48
N TYR A 58 13.23 -4.55 -2.23
CA TYR A 58 14.38 -5.07 -2.97
C TYR A 58 13.95 -6.29 -3.79
N PHE A 59 13.93 -6.15 -5.12
CA PHE A 59 13.60 -7.25 -6.03
C PHE A 59 14.51 -7.24 -7.25
N GLY A 60 14.89 -8.41 -7.75
CA GLY A 60 15.59 -8.54 -9.03
C GLY A 60 17.00 -7.92 -9.10
N LYS A 61 17.54 -7.43 -7.97
CA LYS A 61 18.77 -6.65 -7.76
C LYS A 61 18.61 -5.13 -7.68
N ASP A 62 17.40 -4.61 -7.82
CA ASP A 62 17.11 -3.18 -7.72
C ASP A 62 16.27 -2.84 -6.49
N TRP A 63 16.49 -1.64 -5.95
CA TRP A 63 15.69 -1.07 -4.87
C TRP A 63 14.62 -0.15 -5.47
N GLN A 64 13.36 -0.34 -5.10
CA GLN A 64 12.31 0.61 -5.47
C GLN A 64 12.45 1.94 -4.75
N TYR A 65 12.83 1.90 -3.47
CA TYR A 65 13.17 3.09 -2.67
C TYR A 65 14.61 2.95 -2.19
N PRO A 66 15.60 3.38 -3.00
CA PRO A 66 17.01 3.31 -2.63
C PRO A 66 17.35 4.13 -1.39
N GLU A 67 16.55 5.16 -1.09
CA GLU A 67 16.66 6.02 0.09
C GLU A 67 16.08 5.40 1.36
N HIS A 68 15.29 4.33 1.24
CA HIS A 68 14.61 3.66 2.36
C HIS A 68 14.90 2.15 2.42
N LYS A 69 16.18 1.78 2.43
CA LYS A 69 16.61 0.37 2.43
C LYS A 69 16.31 -0.37 3.74
N GLU A 70 15.98 0.37 4.79
CA GLU A 70 15.52 -0.17 6.08
C GLU A 70 14.18 -0.91 5.96
N TYR A 71 13.34 -0.53 4.99
CA TYR A 71 12.07 -1.20 4.74
C TYR A 71 12.25 -2.36 3.78
N LYS A 72 11.79 -3.52 4.21
CA LYS A 72 11.77 -4.75 3.41
C LYS A 72 10.59 -4.76 2.45
N THR A 73 9.47 -4.18 2.86
CA THR A 73 8.20 -4.20 2.14
C THR A 73 7.72 -2.79 1.88
N VAL A 74 7.13 -2.58 0.71
CA VAL A 74 6.46 -1.35 0.32
C VAL A 74 4.98 -1.64 0.09
N ILE A 75 4.13 -0.76 0.59
CA ILE A 75 2.68 -0.79 0.42
C ILE A 75 2.30 0.46 -0.36
N ALA A 76 1.86 0.30 -1.61
CA ALA A 76 1.40 1.38 -2.48
C ALA A 76 -0.12 1.31 -2.64
N ILE A 77 -0.82 2.40 -2.34
CA ILE A 77 -2.28 2.46 -2.31
C ILE A 77 -2.75 3.59 -3.22
N SER A 78 -3.78 3.34 -4.02
CA SER A 78 -4.38 4.33 -4.91
C SER A 78 -5.90 4.46 -4.71
N PHE A 79 -6.37 5.71 -4.82
CA PHE A 79 -7.78 6.08 -4.78
C PHE A 79 -8.11 6.92 -6.02
N ILE A 80 -8.62 6.25 -7.05
CA ILE A 80 -8.81 6.72 -8.42
C ILE A 80 -10.30 6.91 -8.75
N GLU A 81 -11.16 6.07 -8.19
CA GLU A 81 -12.59 5.99 -8.51
C GLU A 81 -13.47 6.70 -7.49
N GLY A 82 -14.63 7.18 -7.95
CA GLY A 82 -15.63 7.84 -7.11
C GLY A 82 -15.37 9.32 -6.80
N LYS A 83 -16.21 9.87 -5.91
CA LYS A 83 -16.19 11.29 -5.50
C LYS A 83 -14.96 11.59 -4.63
N ASN A 84 -14.35 12.77 -4.81
CA ASN A 84 -13.16 13.20 -4.04
C ASN A 84 -13.38 13.09 -2.52
N LYS A 85 -14.57 13.44 -2.00
CA LYS A 85 -14.90 13.28 -0.57
C LYS A 85 -14.76 11.84 -0.08
N ASN A 86 -15.20 10.87 -0.88
CA ASN A 86 -15.11 9.45 -0.53
C ASN A 86 -13.65 8.97 -0.57
N LYS A 87 -12.86 9.44 -1.54
CA LYS A 87 -11.43 9.12 -1.64
C LYS A 87 -10.65 9.61 -0.43
N ILE A 88 -10.89 10.86 0.00
CA ILE A 88 -10.27 11.42 1.20
C ILE A 88 -10.68 10.60 2.44
N GLN A 89 -11.95 10.21 2.54
CA GLN A 89 -12.41 9.39 3.66
C GLN A 89 -11.71 8.03 3.70
N LYS A 90 -11.63 7.32 2.55
CA LYS A 90 -10.88 6.06 2.43
C LYS A 90 -9.40 6.24 2.79
N CYS A 91 -8.76 7.28 2.26
CA CYS A 91 -7.38 7.64 2.53
C CYS A 91 -7.13 7.84 4.04
N ASN A 92 -7.98 8.63 4.71
CA ASN A 92 -7.89 8.83 6.16
C ASN A 92 -8.12 7.53 6.94
N THR A 93 -9.07 6.68 6.52
CA THR A 93 -9.28 5.37 7.16
C THR A 93 -8.03 4.49 7.09
N ILE A 94 -7.35 4.43 5.94
CA ILE A 94 -6.11 3.65 5.84
C ILE A 94 -4.99 4.27 6.69
N LYS A 95 -4.88 5.61 6.72
CA LYS A 95 -3.91 6.28 7.59
C LYS A 95 -4.13 5.95 9.06
N ASP A 96 -5.38 5.97 9.53
CA ASP A 96 -5.73 5.62 10.90
C ASP A 96 -5.37 4.15 11.21
N TRP A 97 -5.61 3.24 10.27
CA TRP A 97 -5.22 1.84 10.40
C TRP A 97 -3.72 1.66 10.54
N PHE A 98 -2.95 2.35 9.70
CA PHE A 98 -1.49 2.20 9.67
C PHE A 98 -0.83 2.96 10.82
N ALA A 99 -1.45 4.01 11.35
CA ALA A 99 -1.02 4.65 12.59
C ALA A 99 -1.04 3.70 13.80
N GLY A 100 -1.90 2.67 13.77
CA GLY A 100 -1.94 1.59 14.76
C GLY A 100 -0.93 0.46 14.52
N MET A 101 -0.09 0.56 13.49
CA MET A 101 0.90 -0.45 13.10
C MET A 101 2.31 0.13 13.23
N GLU A 102 2.99 -0.18 14.33
CA GLU A 102 4.33 0.37 14.64
C GLU A 102 5.39 0.05 13.58
N HIS A 103 5.15 -0.98 12.76
CA HIS A 103 6.06 -1.46 11.74
C HIS A 103 5.76 -0.89 10.33
N VAL A 104 4.83 0.07 10.22
CA VAL A 104 4.41 0.67 8.94
C VAL A 104 4.60 2.18 9.03
N HIS A 105 5.37 2.76 8.10
CA HIS A 105 5.71 4.17 8.09
C HIS A 105 5.35 4.82 6.77
N LEU A 106 4.75 6.02 6.82
CA LEU A 106 4.40 6.77 5.61
C LEU A 106 5.68 7.25 4.93
N LEU A 107 5.87 6.84 3.67
CA LEU A 107 6.98 7.28 2.82
C LEU A 107 6.57 8.48 1.99
N LYS A 108 5.40 8.38 1.37
CA LYS A 108 4.93 9.36 0.40
C LYS A 108 3.42 9.48 0.43
N GLU A 109 2.95 10.72 0.32
CA GLU A 109 1.56 11.04 0.07
C GLU A 109 1.50 12.02 -1.10
N GLU A 110 0.72 11.67 -2.12
CA GLU A 110 0.59 12.48 -3.32
C GLU A 110 -0.88 12.63 -3.72
N THR A 111 -1.26 13.85 -4.09
CA THR A 111 -2.57 14.14 -4.69
C THR A 111 -2.34 14.74 -6.07
N VAL A 112 -2.84 14.05 -7.10
CA VAL A 112 -2.76 14.50 -8.48
C VAL A 112 -4.12 15.04 -8.90
N VAL A 113 -4.15 16.27 -9.41
CA VAL A 113 -5.38 16.90 -9.92
C VAL A 113 -5.46 16.67 -11.43
N GLY A 114 -6.52 16.00 -11.87
CA GLY A 114 -6.87 15.83 -13.28
C GLY A 114 -8.12 16.60 -13.71
#